data_AF-A0A914G157-F1
#
_entry.id   AF-A0A914G157-F1
#
_cell.length_a   1.000
_cell.length_b   1.000
_cell.length_c   1.000
_cell.angle_alpha   90.00
_cell.angle_beta   90.00
_cell.angle_gamma   90.00
#
_symmetry.space_group_name_H-M   'P 1'
#
loop_
_entity.id
_entity.type
_entity.pdbx_description
1 polymer ?
#
loop_
_entity_poly.entity_id
_entity_poly.type
_entity_poly.pdbx_seq_one_letter_code
_entity_poly.pdbx_strand_id
1 'polypeptide(L)'
;MDDNFCDKTTSEKAETPQELILKLRKGERIMLTTQAYIEKNIQQNAVEARAKVKANVHDALAALERKLILEKRLKRCDGIIQTLEFERQLLENAKTDAEVLQAMDTAVKALKLVNIDPDPNDLEILVRTPADDDVSVSNMEEYTVNQEELLSELRELQK
;
A
#
# COMPACT_ATOMS: atom_id res chain seq x y z
N MET A 1 31.70 -30.98 -29.32
CA MET A 1 31.25 -29.65 -29.74
C MET A 1 29.83 -29.55 -29.28
N ASP A 2 29.73 -29.04 -28.07
CA ASP A 2 28.51 -28.64 -27.38
C ASP A 2 27.80 -27.56 -28.18
N ASP A 3 26.49 -27.69 -28.38
CA ASP A 3 25.61 -26.54 -28.54
C ASP A 3 24.30 -26.83 -27.81
N ASN A 4 24.41 -26.59 -26.51
CA ASN A 4 23.37 -26.58 -25.51
C ASN A 4 22.63 -25.23 -25.64
N PHE A 5 21.70 -25.10 -26.61
CA PHE A 5 20.83 -23.93 -26.68
C PHE A 5 19.61 -24.15 -25.79
N CYS A 6 19.84 -23.86 -24.51
CA CYS A 6 18.81 -23.66 -23.49
C CYS A 6 18.06 -22.36 -23.84
N ASP A 7 16.96 -22.49 -24.61
CA ASP A 7 15.99 -21.42 -24.75
C ASP A 7 15.20 -21.31 -23.43
N LYS A 8 15.67 -20.38 -22.59
CA LYS A 8 15.02 -19.97 -21.35
C LYS A 8 13.79 -19.12 -21.68
N THR A 9 12.79 -19.72 -22.29
CA THR A 9 11.42 -19.21 -22.14
C THR A 9 10.84 -19.92 -20.92
N THR A 10 10.93 -19.25 -19.76
CA THR A 10 10.11 -19.61 -18.62
C THR A 10 8.66 -19.53 -19.07
N SER A 11 8.10 -20.68 -19.43
CA SER A 11 6.66 -20.89 -19.49
C SER A 11 6.14 -20.50 -18.10
N GLU A 12 5.69 -19.25 -17.97
CA GLU A 12 4.69 -18.87 -16.98
C GLU A 12 3.57 -19.89 -17.16
N LYS A 13 3.48 -20.85 -16.25
CA LYS A 13 2.26 -21.65 -16.12
C LYS A 13 1.14 -20.62 -15.99
N ALA A 14 0.21 -20.60 -16.94
CA ALA A 14 -0.98 -19.77 -16.84
C ALA A 14 -1.57 -20.00 -15.45
N GLU A 15 -1.48 -19.00 -14.58
CA GLU A 15 -1.89 -19.13 -13.19
C GLU A 15 -3.38 -19.46 -13.20
N THR A 16 -3.78 -20.49 -12.47
CA THR A 16 -5.20 -20.83 -12.42
C THR A 16 -5.96 -19.75 -11.62
N PRO A 17 -7.27 -19.54 -11.88
CA PRO A 17 -8.09 -18.64 -11.07
C PRO A 17 -7.98 -18.94 -9.57
N GLN A 18 -7.90 -20.21 -9.21
CA GLN A 18 -7.79 -20.68 -7.83
C GLN A 18 -6.43 -20.32 -7.20
N GLU A 19 -5.33 -20.43 -7.94
CA GLU A 19 -4.01 -19.98 -7.50
C GLU A 19 -3.97 -18.47 -7.30
N LEU A 20 -4.59 -17.69 -8.18
CA LEU A 20 -4.69 -16.24 -8.03
C LEU A 20 -5.50 -15.84 -6.80
N ILE A 21 -6.64 -16.47 -6.54
CA ILE A 21 -7.42 -16.25 -5.30
C ILE A 21 -6.56 -16.52 -4.06
N LEU A 22 -5.76 -17.60 -4.06
CA LEU A 22 -4.86 -17.92 -2.94
C LEU A 22 -3.77 -16.84 -2.77
N LYS A 23 -3.22 -16.33 -3.87
CA LYS A 23 -2.25 -15.24 -3.84
C LYS A 23 -2.87 -13.94 -3.34
N LEU A 24 -4.08 -13.58 -3.78
CA LEU A 24 -4.81 -12.39 -3.32
C LEU A 24 -5.04 -12.45 -1.82
N ARG A 25 -5.54 -13.58 -1.30
CA ARG A 25 -5.70 -13.80 0.15
C ARG A 25 -4.40 -13.72 0.92
N LYS A 26 -3.29 -14.20 0.34
CA LYS A 26 -1.97 -14.08 0.95
C LYS A 26 -1.52 -12.61 0.98
N GLY A 27 -1.75 -11.86 -0.11
CA GLY A 27 -1.46 -10.44 -0.21
C GLY A 27 -2.26 -9.62 0.80
N GLU A 28 -3.57 -9.85 0.90
CA GLU A 28 -4.46 -9.25 1.91
C GLU A 28 -3.90 -9.45 3.33
N ARG A 29 -3.56 -10.70 3.68
CA ARG A 29 -2.98 -11.00 5.01
C ARG A 29 -1.68 -10.26 5.26
N ILE A 30 -0.79 -10.19 4.28
CA ILE A 30 0.48 -9.47 4.43
C ILE A 30 0.20 -7.99 4.66
N MET A 31 -0.65 -7.36 3.84
CA MET A 31 -0.99 -5.95 3.97
C MET A 31 -1.67 -5.64 5.31
N LEU A 32 -2.56 -6.51 5.81
CA LEU A 32 -3.16 -6.37 7.15
C LEU A 32 -2.10 -6.43 8.27
N THR A 33 -1.11 -7.32 8.15
CA THR A 33 -0.01 -7.36 9.13
C THR A 33 0.87 -6.11 9.04
N THR A 34 1.09 -5.57 7.84
CA THR A 34 1.82 -4.32 7.62
C THR A 34 1.06 -3.13 8.21
N GLN A 35 -0.26 -3.05 8.01
CA GLN A 35 -1.13 -2.04 8.61
C GLN A 35 -0.98 -2.02 10.14
N ALA A 36 -1.14 -3.18 10.79
CA ALA A 36 -1.00 -3.28 12.25
C ALA A 36 0.40 -2.86 12.74
N TYR A 37 1.44 -3.16 11.97
CA TYR A 37 2.80 -2.70 12.26
C TYR A 37 2.92 -1.18 12.14
N ILE A 38 2.39 -0.57 11.08
CA ILE A 38 2.41 0.88 10.87
C ILE A 38 1.64 1.60 11.99
N GLU A 39 0.43 1.13 12.33
CA GLU A 39 -0.38 1.69 13.43
C GLU A 39 0.36 1.70 14.77
N LYS A 40 1.04 0.59 15.08
CA LYS A 40 1.88 0.51 16.29
C LYS A 40 3.02 1.53 16.26
N ASN A 41 3.67 1.73 15.12
CA ASN A 41 4.74 2.72 14.98
C ASN A 41 4.20 4.16 15.06
N ILE A 42 3.02 4.44 14.52
CA ILE A 42 2.36 5.75 14.67
C ILE A 42 2.14 6.06 16.16
N GLN A 43 1.62 5.10 16.92
CA GLN A 43 1.42 5.25 18.36
C GLN A 43 2.74 5.48 19.11
N GLN A 44 3.80 4.75 18.76
CA GLN A 44 5.12 4.93 19.35
C GLN A 44 5.71 6.32 19.09
N ASN A 45 5.67 6.79 17.83
CA ASN A 45 6.14 8.13 17.47
C ASN A 45 5.32 9.23 18.14
N ALA A 46 4.01 9.04 18.32
CA ALA A 46 3.17 9.98 19.05
C ALA A 46 3.55 10.09 20.54
N VAL A 47 3.84 8.96 21.19
CA VAL A 47 4.34 8.94 22.59
C VAL A 47 5.72 9.58 22.68
N GLU A 48 6.61 9.28 21.74
CA GLU A 48 7.95 9.85 21.67
C GLU A 48 7.92 11.37 21.48
N ALA A 49 7.10 11.87 20.56
CA ALA A 49 6.90 13.30 20.35
C ALA A 49 6.45 14.00 21.63
N ARG A 50 5.46 13.43 22.35
CA ARG A 50 4.98 13.97 23.64
C ARG A 50 6.05 13.96 24.72
N ALA A 51 6.87 12.90 24.79
CA ALA A 51 7.95 12.81 25.77
C ALA A 51 9.06 13.85 25.50
N LYS A 52 9.37 14.08 24.23
CA LYS A 52 10.45 14.99 23.81
C LYS A 52 10.02 16.44 23.72
N VAL A 53 8.72 16.74 23.68
CA VAL A 53 8.16 18.08 23.51
C VAL A 53 8.69 19.11 24.53
N LYS A 54 9.02 18.67 25.75
CA LYS A 54 9.54 19.50 26.84
C LYS A 54 11.07 19.56 26.89
N ALA A 55 11.75 18.60 26.27
CA ALA A 55 13.20 18.47 26.35
C ALA A 55 13.90 19.00 25.09
N ASN A 56 13.45 18.58 23.90
CA ASN A 56 14.02 18.98 22.63
C ASN A 56 12.93 19.09 21.55
N VAL A 57 12.65 20.34 21.16
CA VAL A 57 11.71 20.71 20.10
C VAL A 57 12.06 20.05 18.77
N HIS A 58 13.36 19.95 18.44
CA HIS A 58 13.80 19.36 17.18
C HIS A 58 13.49 17.86 17.11
N ASP A 59 13.81 17.11 18.17
CA ASP A 59 13.56 15.67 18.19
C ASP A 59 12.06 15.35 18.27
N ALA A 60 11.27 16.21 18.91
CA ALA A 60 9.82 16.08 18.95
C ALA A 60 9.20 16.34 17.57
N LEU A 61 9.70 17.34 16.84
CA LEU A 61 9.29 17.63 15.47
C LEU A 61 9.64 16.49 14.51
N ALA A 62 10.86 15.93 14.62
CA ALA A 62 11.26 14.77 13.83
C ALA A 62 10.37 13.53 14.09
N ALA A 63 9.93 13.32 15.34
CA ALA A 63 9.00 12.26 15.68
C ALA A 63 7.60 12.50 15.07
N LEU A 64 7.11 13.74 15.06
CA LEU A 64 5.84 14.11 14.41
C LEU A 64 5.91 13.96 12.88
N GLU A 65 7.04 14.30 12.27
CA GLU A 65 7.25 14.13 10.82
C GLU A 65 7.20 12.64 10.43
N ARG A 66 7.89 11.78 11.18
CA ARG A 66 7.83 10.31 10.99
C ARG A 66 6.42 9.78 11.17
N LYS A 67 5.70 10.25 12.21
CA LYS A 67 4.29 9.90 12.45
C LYS A 67 3.44 10.25 11.22
N LEU A 68 3.55 11.47 10.69
CA LEU A 68 2.77 11.92 9.53
C LEU A 68 3.06 11.08 8.27
N ILE A 69 4.32 10.73 8.02
CA ILE A 69 4.71 9.86 6.90
C ILE A 69 4.08 8.47 7.05
N LEU A 70 4.08 7.92 8.27
CA LEU A 70 3.46 6.63 8.55
C LEU A 70 1.93 6.66 8.41
N GLU A 71 1.26 7.76 8.80
CA GLU A 71 -0.19 7.93 8.58
C GLU A 71 -0.55 7.99 7.09
N LYS A 72 0.30 8.60 6.25
CA LYS A 72 0.13 8.57 4.79
C LYS A 72 0.29 7.15 4.25
N ARG A 73 1.30 6.41 4.72
CA ARG A 73 1.50 5.02 4.32
C ARG A 73 0.35 4.12 4.76
N LEU A 74 -0.23 4.37 5.94
CA LEU A 74 -1.41 3.66 6.44
C LEU A 74 -2.59 3.78 5.47
N LYS A 75 -2.93 5.01 5.06
CA LYS A 75 -4.02 5.25 4.08
C LYS A 75 -3.79 4.53 2.75
N ARG A 76 -2.54 4.46 2.30
CA ARG A 76 -2.18 3.71 1.08
C ARG A 76 -2.36 2.20 1.28
N CYS A 77 -1.93 1.65 2.40
CA CYS A 77 -2.15 0.24 2.73
C CYS A 77 -3.65 -0.08 2.72
N ASP A 78 -4.49 0.78 3.29
CA ASP A 78 -5.95 0.62 3.29
C ASP A 78 -6.51 0.53 1.85
N GLY A 79 -6.07 1.42 0.96
CA GLY A 79 -6.49 1.39 -0.45
C GLY A 79 -6.02 0.13 -1.20
N ILE A 80 -4.82 -0.38 -0.90
CA ILE A 80 -4.32 -1.63 -1.49
C ILE A 80 -5.15 -2.82 -0.97
N ILE A 81 -5.47 -2.87 0.33
CA ILE A 81 -6.30 -3.92 0.90
C ILE A 81 -7.68 -3.94 0.23
N GLN A 82 -8.34 -2.79 0.13
CA GLN A 82 -9.64 -2.67 -0.56
C GLN A 82 -9.56 -3.14 -2.01
N THR A 83 -8.49 -2.79 -2.72
CA THR A 83 -8.27 -3.24 -4.10
C THR A 83 -8.16 -4.76 -4.19
N LEU A 84 -7.36 -5.39 -3.32
CA LEU A 84 -7.20 -6.85 -3.30
C LEU A 84 -8.50 -7.57 -2.96
N GLU A 85 -9.25 -7.06 -1.99
CA GLU A 85 -10.55 -7.61 -1.59
C GLU A 85 -11.55 -7.53 -2.73
N PHE A 86 -11.58 -6.41 -3.44
CA PHE A 86 -12.43 -6.21 -4.62
C PHE A 86 -12.08 -7.21 -5.73
N GLU A 87 -10.80 -7.32 -6.09
CA GLU A 87 -10.37 -8.24 -7.15
C GLU A 87 -10.60 -9.71 -6.77
N ARG A 88 -10.43 -10.06 -5.49
CA ARG A 88 -10.74 -11.41 -5.00
C ARG A 88 -12.23 -11.71 -5.15
N GLN A 89 -13.10 -10.78 -4.75
CA GLN A 89 -14.54 -10.92 -4.89
C GLN A 89 -14.95 -10.98 -6.37
N LEU A 90 -14.35 -10.17 -7.23
CA LEU A 90 -14.59 -10.17 -8.67
C LEU A 90 -14.26 -11.54 -9.26
N LEU A 91 -13.10 -12.09 -8.93
CA LEU A 91 -12.64 -13.39 -9.43
C LEU A 91 -13.44 -14.57 -8.84
N GLU A 92 -13.92 -14.47 -7.60
CA GLU A 92 -14.81 -15.46 -6.98
C GLU A 92 -16.24 -15.43 -7.56
N ASN A 93 -16.70 -14.26 -8.04
CA ASN A 93 -18.05 -14.05 -8.56
C ASN A 93 -18.15 -14.13 -10.10
N ALA A 94 -17.03 -14.23 -10.81
CA ALA A 94 -17.00 -14.36 -12.26
C ALA A 94 -17.73 -15.64 -12.72
N LYS A 95 -18.63 -15.52 -13.70
CA LYS A 95 -19.52 -16.62 -14.13
C LYS A 95 -19.20 -17.12 -15.53
N THR A 96 -18.63 -16.26 -16.37
CA THR A 96 -18.26 -16.61 -17.74
C THR A 96 -16.75 -16.68 -17.90
N ASP A 97 -16.27 -17.51 -18.83
CA ASP A 97 -14.83 -17.65 -19.09
C ASP A 97 -14.17 -16.31 -19.47
N ALA A 98 -14.90 -15.42 -20.13
CA ALA A 98 -14.43 -14.07 -20.47
C ALA A 98 -14.26 -13.18 -19.23
N GLU A 99 -15.23 -13.20 -18.30
CA GLU A 99 -15.13 -12.48 -17.03
C GLU A 99 -14.00 -13.02 -16.16
N VAL A 100 -13.82 -14.35 -16.13
CA VAL A 100 -12.72 -14.99 -15.40
C VAL A 100 -11.38 -14.50 -15.94
N LEU A 101 -11.17 -14.51 -17.26
CA LEU A 101 -9.92 -14.02 -17.85
C LEU A 101 -9.65 -12.54 -17.57
N GLN A 102 -10.69 -11.69 -17.61
CA GLN A 102 -10.57 -10.27 -17.29
C GLN A 102 -10.22 -10.06 -15.81
N ALA A 103 -10.93 -10.73 -14.90
CA ALA A 103 -10.69 -10.67 -13.46
C ALA A 103 -9.31 -11.20 -13.07
N MET A 104 -8.78 -12.18 -13.81
CA MET A 104 -7.42 -12.67 -13.62
C MET A 104 -6.38 -11.61 -13.98
N ASP A 105 -6.55 -10.87 -15.08
CA ASP A 105 -5.62 -9.82 -15.49
C ASP A 105 -5.58 -8.66 -14.48
N THR A 106 -6.74 -8.26 -13.95
CA THR A 106 -6.83 -7.22 -12.91
C THR A 106 -6.31 -7.72 -11.56
N ALA A 107 -6.58 -8.97 -11.18
CA ALA A 107 -6.00 -9.60 -9.99
C ALA A 107 -4.46 -9.62 -10.01
N VAL A 108 -3.85 -9.96 -11.15
CA VAL A 108 -2.38 -9.94 -11.29
C VAL A 108 -1.82 -8.53 -11.09
N LYS A 109 -2.52 -7.49 -11.59
CA LYS A 109 -2.12 -6.09 -11.38
C LYS A 109 -2.23 -5.69 -9.91
N ALA A 110 -3.32 -6.06 -9.23
CA ALA A 110 -3.49 -5.80 -7.81
C ALA A 110 -2.43 -6.50 -6.96
N LEU A 111 -2.05 -7.74 -7.30
CA LEU A 111 -0.96 -8.45 -6.64
C LEU A 111 0.40 -7.75 -6.78
N LYS A 112 0.64 -7.06 -7.90
CA LYS A 112 1.87 -6.27 -8.07
C LYS A 112 1.91 -5.09 -7.08
N LEU A 113 0.78 -4.50 -6.74
CA LEU A 113 0.71 -3.39 -5.77
C LEU A 113 1.19 -3.81 -4.36
N VAL A 114 0.99 -5.07 -3.99
CA VAL A 114 1.46 -5.64 -2.70
C VAL A 114 2.98 -5.72 -2.65
N ASN A 115 3.62 -6.06 -3.77
CA ASN A 115 5.07 -6.19 -3.85
C ASN A 115 5.78 -4.84 -4.00
N ILE A 116 5.08 -3.83 -4.55
CA ILE A 116 5.56 -2.46 -4.66
C ILE A 116 5.02 -1.67 -3.46
N ASP A 117 5.20 -2.14 -2.23
CA ASP A 117 5.14 -1.25 -1.05
C ASP A 117 6.52 -0.58 -0.96
N PRO A 118 6.75 0.51 -1.71
CA PRO A 118 8.05 1.09 -1.85
C PRO A 118 8.31 1.94 -0.60
N ASP A 119 9.57 2.33 -0.41
CA ASP A 119 9.94 3.30 0.60
C ASP A 119 8.95 4.50 0.57
N PRO A 120 8.49 5.06 1.72
CA PRO A 120 7.66 6.27 1.74
C PRO A 120 8.22 7.44 0.93
N ASN A 121 9.50 7.42 0.56
CA ASN A 121 10.14 8.41 -0.30
C ASN A 121 9.97 8.16 -1.82
N ASP A 122 9.52 6.95 -2.23
CA ASP A 122 9.22 6.58 -3.62
C ASP A 122 7.72 6.75 -3.89
N LEU A 123 7.29 8.01 -4.00
CA LEU A 123 5.89 8.43 -4.21
C LEU A 123 5.44 8.30 -5.68
N GLU A 124 5.69 7.17 -6.33
CA GLU A 124 5.10 6.88 -7.63
C GLU A 124 4.41 5.50 -7.62
N ILE A 125 3.14 5.48 -7.21
CA ILE A 125 2.21 4.46 -7.70
C ILE A 125 0.97 5.12 -8.26
N LEU A 126 0.91 5.05 -9.60
CA LEU A 126 -0.26 5.25 -10.43
C LEU A 126 -1.17 4.02 -10.28
N VAL A 127 -2.25 4.10 -9.49
CA VAL A 127 -3.33 3.09 -9.58
C VAL A 127 -4.33 3.56 -10.62
N ARG A 128 -4.20 2.99 -11.82
CA ARG A 128 -5.19 3.10 -12.90
C ARG A 128 -6.21 1.98 -12.73
N THR A 129 -7.48 2.33 -12.52
CA THR A 129 -8.63 1.42 -12.58
C THR A 129 -8.98 1.14 -14.05
N PRO A 130 -9.20 -0.13 -14.47
CA PRO A 130 -9.75 -0.44 -15.78
C PRO A 130 -11.23 -0.84 -15.68
N ALA A 131 -12.09 0.11 -15.32
CA ALA A 131 -13.53 0.14 -15.61
C ALA A 131 -14.05 1.46 -15.03
N ASP A 132 -14.38 2.41 -15.89
CA ASP A 132 -14.86 3.73 -15.52
C ASP A 132 -16.16 3.63 -14.67
N ASP A 133 -16.14 4.14 -13.45
CA ASP A 133 -17.21 4.93 -12.79
C ASP A 133 -16.87 5.14 -11.29
N ASP A 134 -16.60 6.40 -10.93
CA ASP A 134 -16.91 7.02 -9.63
C ASP A 134 -16.33 6.48 -8.31
N VAL A 135 -15.20 5.77 -8.30
CA VAL A 135 -14.34 5.76 -7.11
C VAL A 135 -13.29 6.84 -7.29
N SER A 136 -13.61 8.06 -6.83
CA SER A 136 -12.64 9.11 -6.62
C SER A 136 -11.41 8.51 -5.94
N VAL A 137 -10.35 8.31 -6.72
CA VAL A 137 -8.98 8.46 -6.21
C VAL A 137 -8.88 9.95 -5.86
N SER A 138 -9.50 10.29 -4.73
CA SER A 138 -9.59 11.64 -4.19
C SER A 138 -8.18 12.16 -4.18
N ASN A 139 -7.94 13.14 -5.05
CA ASN A 139 -6.79 14.03 -5.09
C ASN A 139 -5.60 13.48 -4.32
N MET A 140 -4.68 12.82 -5.04
CA MET A 140 -3.30 12.66 -4.59
C MET A 140 -2.72 14.09 -4.48
N GLU A 141 -3.08 14.79 -3.41
CA GLU A 141 -2.50 16.07 -3.04
C GLU A 141 -0.99 15.89 -3.02
N GLU A 142 -0.30 16.81 -3.67
CA GLU A 142 1.15 16.89 -3.63
C GLU A 142 1.58 16.90 -2.16
N TYR A 143 2.13 15.76 -1.70
CA TYR A 143 2.32 15.43 -0.28
C TYR A 143 3.51 16.18 0.33
N THR A 144 3.51 17.51 0.25
CA THR A 144 4.48 18.33 0.96
C THR A 144 4.18 18.27 2.46
N VAL A 145 5.20 18.00 3.29
CA VAL A 145 5.07 18.10 4.74
C VAL A 145 5.05 19.58 5.09
N ASN A 146 3.91 20.11 5.53
CA ASN A 146 3.81 21.50 5.96
C ASN A 146 4.47 21.66 7.34
N GLN A 147 5.67 22.24 7.36
CA GLN A 147 6.42 22.48 8.58
C GLN A 147 5.69 23.41 9.57
N GLU A 148 4.87 24.35 9.10
CA GLU A 148 4.12 25.27 9.96
C GLU A 148 2.98 24.54 10.70
N GLU A 149 2.31 23.62 10.02
CA GLU A 149 1.27 22.77 10.62
C GLU A 149 1.85 21.89 11.73
N LEU A 150 3.00 21.28 11.46
CA LEU A 150 3.71 20.43 12.41
C LEU A 150 4.16 21.22 13.67
N LEU A 151 4.62 22.45 13.47
CA LEU A 151 4.97 23.36 14.56
C LEU A 151 3.75 23.78 15.38
N SER A 152 2.58 23.93 14.75
CA SER A 152 1.33 24.22 15.45
C SER A 152 0.89 23.04 16.31
N GLU A 153 0.90 21.81 15.78
CA GLU A 153 0.58 20.58 16.53
C GLU A 153 1.54 20.44 17.73
N LEU A 154 2.84 20.69 17.52
CA LEU A 154 3.82 20.65 18.59
C LEU A 154 3.51 21.64 19.72
N ARG A 155 3.06 22.86 19.40
CA ARG A 155 2.67 23.86 20.41
C ARG A 155 1.42 23.45 21.18
N GLU A 156 0.46 22.78 20.54
CA GLU A 156 -0.71 22.23 21.23
C GLU A 156 -0.34 21.12 22.20
N LEU A 157 0.63 20.26 21.83
CA LEU A 157 1.16 19.21 22.71
C LEU A 157 1.96 19.75 23.90
N GLN A 158 2.39 21.02 23.87
CA GLN A 158 3.10 21.69 24.98
C GLN A 158 2.18 22.38 25.99
N LYS A 159 0.92 22.65 25.62
CA LYS A 159 -0.07 23.25 26.52
C LYS A 159 -0.54 22.25 27.57
#